data_AF-A0A7W1M676-F1
#
_entry.id   AF-A0A7W1M676-F1
#
_cell.length_a   1.000
_cell.length_b   1.000
_cell.length_c   1.000
_cell.angle_alpha   90.00
_cell.angle_beta   90.00
_cell.angle_gamma   90.00
#
_symmetry.space_group_name_H-M   'P 1'
#
loop_
_entity.id
_entity.type
_entity.pdbx_description
1 polymer ?
#
loop_
_entity_poly.entity_id
_entity_poly.type
_entity_poly.pdbx_seq_one_letter_code
_entity_poly.pdbx_strand_id
1 'polypeptide(L)'
;MKANFSSLFKTPIEKYRYFFIYGNDLTVFDRIILFLARKTSSSLDIKTEKELLTHSFSQPSLFETPQDNPLYLVSNVTDKILTHLDQLEEGTFIFTSEKARAQSKLVTHFSASPVSLAMAAYASPLMTAEFEFLAGDLNLAIPFKGLLFKAYQNDYMGLLAAFEKIKLYGDVPESAYASFLESSTPSDDLQALIHPFLLKNLKTISTSLATISATDLILVLRSLQRSFQTLHELMPYKNKPDAITWMKLTPPIFFKDQPIYQAALSKWSIEQIKALLESLLQLEYKVKYERLSLSQLSQELMKRIMKSTA
;
A
#
# COMPACT_ATOMS: atom_id res chain seq x y z
N MET A 1 1.41 -19.24 23.39
CA MET A 1 2.68 -19.38 22.62
C MET A 1 3.05 -18.07 21.93
N LYS A 2 4.35 -17.73 21.73
CA LYS A 2 4.77 -16.64 20.82
C LYS A 2 5.13 -17.22 19.45
N ALA A 3 4.59 -16.64 18.39
CA ALA A 3 4.85 -17.03 17.01
C ALA A 3 5.14 -15.79 16.16
N ASN A 4 5.94 -15.96 15.10
CA ASN A 4 6.02 -14.98 14.02
C ASN A 4 5.04 -15.39 12.92
N PHE A 5 4.70 -14.46 12.03
CA PHE A 5 3.80 -14.75 10.92
C PHE A 5 4.27 -15.93 10.05
N SER A 6 5.58 -16.08 9.84
CA SER A 6 6.15 -17.17 9.04
C SER A 6 5.92 -18.56 9.62
N SER A 7 5.92 -18.69 10.95
CA SER A 7 5.64 -19.95 11.64
C SER A 7 4.16 -20.35 11.56
N LEU A 8 3.25 -19.40 11.32
CA LEU A 8 1.80 -19.61 11.36
C LEU A 8 1.34 -20.69 10.37
N PHE A 9 1.96 -20.75 9.19
CA PHE A 9 1.64 -21.74 8.15
C PHE A 9 1.94 -23.20 8.56
N LYS A 10 2.72 -23.40 9.62
CA LYS A 10 3.08 -24.72 10.17
C LYS A 10 2.47 -24.97 11.54
N THR A 11 1.78 -23.98 12.11
CA THR A 11 1.17 -24.06 13.43
C THR A 11 -0.22 -24.70 13.32
N PRO A 12 -0.56 -25.72 14.14
CA PRO A 12 -1.92 -26.26 14.20
C PRO A 12 -2.83 -25.25 14.88
N ILE A 13 -3.49 -24.40 14.09
CA ILE A 13 -4.26 -23.26 14.61
C ILE A 13 -5.52 -23.70 15.35
N GLU A 14 -6.02 -24.91 15.07
CA GLU A 14 -7.25 -25.47 15.62
C GLU A 14 -7.17 -25.70 17.14
N LYS A 15 -5.94 -25.72 17.67
CA LYS A 15 -5.67 -25.81 19.12
C LYS A 15 -5.95 -24.50 19.86
N TYR A 16 -5.95 -23.37 19.16
CA TYR A 16 -6.00 -22.05 19.77
C TYR A 16 -7.39 -21.43 19.60
N ARG A 17 -7.89 -20.88 20.70
CA ARG A 17 -9.15 -20.13 20.74
C ARG A 17 -8.92 -18.63 20.64
N TYR A 18 -7.77 -18.15 21.15
CA TYR A 18 -7.44 -16.74 21.20
C TYR A 18 -6.18 -16.45 20.39
N PHE A 19 -6.31 -15.55 19.42
CA PHE A 19 -5.22 -15.03 18.62
C PHE A 19 -4.99 -13.57 18.99
N PHE A 20 -3.75 -13.22 19.32
CA PHE A 20 -3.38 -11.83 19.61
C PHE A 20 -2.31 -11.36 18.65
N ILE A 21 -2.65 -10.39 17.81
CA ILE A 21 -1.76 -9.79 16.82
C ILE A 21 -1.24 -8.46 17.37
N TYR A 22 0.07 -8.29 17.40
CA TYR A 22 0.70 -7.07 17.88
C TYR A 22 1.85 -6.66 16.97
N GLY A 23 2.09 -5.35 16.84
CA GLY A 23 3.14 -4.85 15.96
C GLY A 23 2.78 -3.49 15.39
N ASN A 24 3.52 -3.04 14.39
CA ASN A 24 3.32 -1.73 13.77
C ASN A 24 3.06 -1.81 12.25
N ASP A 25 2.97 -3.02 11.69
CA ASP A 25 2.70 -3.22 10.28
C ASP A 25 1.27 -3.73 10.07
N LEU A 26 0.36 -2.82 9.72
CA LEU A 26 -1.05 -3.13 9.47
C LEU A 26 -1.24 -4.09 8.29
N THR A 27 -0.36 -4.06 7.29
CA THR A 27 -0.43 -5.01 6.17
C THR A 27 -0.25 -6.44 6.66
N VAL A 28 0.62 -6.64 7.64
CA VAL A 28 0.83 -7.95 8.26
C VAL A 28 -0.33 -8.35 9.17
N PHE A 29 -1.04 -7.39 9.77
CA PHE A 29 -2.28 -7.68 10.48
C PHE A 29 -3.31 -8.26 9.51
N ASP A 30 -3.54 -7.57 8.38
CA ASP A 30 -4.50 -8.00 7.37
C ASP A 30 -4.15 -9.39 6.80
N ARG A 31 -2.85 -9.64 6.57
CA ARG A 31 -2.33 -10.96 6.15
C ARG A 31 -2.66 -12.07 7.15
N ILE A 32 -2.43 -11.83 8.45
CA ILE A 32 -2.74 -12.81 9.51
C ILE A 32 -4.25 -13.03 9.63
N ILE A 33 -5.04 -11.96 9.65
CA ILE A 33 -6.50 -12.03 9.80
C ILE A 33 -7.10 -12.81 8.63
N LEU A 34 -6.68 -12.51 7.40
CA LEU A 34 -7.12 -13.23 6.21
C LEU A 34 -6.75 -14.72 6.28
N PHE A 35 -5.53 -15.04 6.73
CA PHE A 35 -5.11 -16.42 6.91
C PHE A 35 -6.00 -17.16 7.91
N LEU A 36 -6.26 -16.56 9.08
CA LEU A 36 -7.09 -17.17 10.11
C LEU A 36 -8.53 -17.36 9.63
N ALA A 37 -9.14 -16.33 9.02
CA ALA A 37 -10.51 -16.41 8.52
C ALA A 37 -10.70 -17.50 7.46
N ARG A 38 -9.75 -17.63 6.51
CA ARG A 38 -9.80 -18.69 5.50
C ARG A 38 -9.61 -20.08 6.11
N LYS A 39 -8.74 -20.22 7.10
CA LYS A 39 -8.48 -21.53 7.72
C LYS A 39 -9.60 -21.99 8.64
N THR A 40 -10.28 -21.09 9.33
CA THR A 40 -11.44 -21.45 10.15
C THR A 40 -12.72 -21.63 9.34
N SER A 41 -12.75 -21.19 8.08
CA SER A 41 -13.94 -21.20 7.21
C SER A 41 -15.15 -20.47 7.81
N SER A 42 -14.91 -19.54 8.74
CA SER A 42 -15.94 -18.76 9.43
C SER A 42 -16.00 -17.34 8.87
N SER A 43 -17.19 -16.72 8.84
CA SER A 43 -17.25 -15.29 8.56
C SER A 43 -16.70 -14.48 9.74
N LEU A 44 -15.99 -13.41 9.42
CA LEU A 44 -15.40 -12.53 10.41
C LEU A 44 -16.45 -11.53 10.93
N ASP A 45 -16.77 -11.61 12.22
CA ASP A 45 -17.64 -10.65 12.89
C ASP A 45 -16.79 -9.60 13.62
N ILE A 46 -16.98 -8.33 13.27
CA ILE A 46 -16.16 -7.23 13.78
C ILE A 46 -16.85 -6.64 15.01
N LYS A 47 -16.19 -6.71 16.16
CA LYS A 47 -16.69 -6.13 17.42
C LYS A 47 -15.72 -5.07 17.94
N THR A 48 -16.24 -4.18 18.78
CA THR A 48 -15.41 -3.17 19.45
C THR A 48 -14.95 -3.65 20.82
N GLU A 49 -13.83 -3.09 21.33
CA GLU A 49 -13.40 -3.36 22.71
C GLU A 49 -14.51 -3.00 23.70
N LYS A 50 -15.26 -1.91 23.43
CA LYS A 50 -16.38 -1.49 24.28
C LYS A 50 -17.47 -2.56 24.38
N GLU A 51 -17.80 -3.21 23.27
CA GLU A 51 -18.79 -4.30 23.24
C GLU A 51 -18.34 -5.53 24.03
N LEU A 52 -17.04 -5.83 24.09
CA LEU A 52 -16.50 -6.87 24.97
C LEU A 52 -16.58 -6.50 26.45
N LEU A 53 -16.36 -5.22 26.76
CA LEU A 53 -16.35 -4.71 28.13
C LEU A 53 -17.78 -4.55 28.68
N THR A 54 -18.80 -4.58 27.83
CA THR A 54 -20.21 -4.59 28.24
C THR A 54 -20.79 -6.00 28.05
N HIS A 55 -21.83 -6.35 28.80
CA HIS A 55 -22.59 -7.60 28.59
C HIS A 55 -23.34 -7.66 27.24
N SER A 56 -23.00 -6.78 26.29
CA SER A 56 -23.59 -6.70 24.96
C SER A 56 -23.02 -7.76 24.02
N PHE A 57 -21.85 -8.32 24.33
CA PHE A 57 -21.20 -9.33 23.49
C PHE A 57 -22.01 -10.62 23.35
N SER A 58 -22.69 -11.06 24.41
CA SER A 58 -23.47 -12.30 24.43
C SER A 58 -24.90 -12.15 23.87
N GLN A 59 -25.26 -10.97 23.37
CA GLN A 59 -26.58 -10.73 22.81
C GLN A 59 -26.54 -10.94 21.29
N PRO A 60 -27.16 -12.00 20.76
CA PRO A 60 -27.24 -12.19 19.32
C PRO A 60 -28.02 -11.04 18.69
N SER A 61 -27.55 -10.55 17.55
CA SER A 61 -28.31 -9.60 16.74
C SER A 61 -29.60 -10.25 16.24
N LEU A 62 -30.68 -9.45 16.15
CA LEU A 62 -31.94 -9.86 15.53
C LEU A 62 -31.79 -10.34 14.08
N PHE A 63 -30.68 -10.02 13.42
CA PHE A 63 -30.39 -10.38 12.04
C PHE A 63 -29.21 -11.38 11.90
N GLU A 64 -28.66 -11.88 13.01
CA GLU A 64 -27.56 -12.85 12.97
C GLU A 64 -28.10 -14.26 12.67
N THR A 65 -27.62 -14.85 11.57
CA THR A 65 -27.75 -16.29 11.33
C THR A 65 -26.84 -17.04 12.30
N PRO A 66 -27.33 -18.09 13.00
CA PRO A 66 -26.49 -18.92 13.85
C PRO A 66 -25.31 -19.47 13.03
N GLN A 67 -24.10 -19.23 13.53
CA GLN A 67 -22.88 -19.79 12.95
C GLN A 67 -22.28 -20.82 13.88
N ASP A 68 -21.95 -21.98 13.31
CA ASP A 68 -21.10 -22.95 13.99
C ASP A 68 -19.69 -22.36 14.09
N ASN A 69 -19.24 -22.08 15.32
CA ASN A 69 -17.93 -21.54 15.66
C ASN A 69 -17.60 -20.17 15.02
N PRO A 70 -18.21 -19.07 15.53
CA PRO A 70 -17.99 -17.72 15.02
C PRO A 70 -16.54 -17.26 15.23
N LEU A 71 -16.05 -16.42 14.30
CA LEU A 71 -14.75 -15.79 14.37
C LEU A 71 -14.91 -14.29 14.62
N TYR A 72 -14.49 -13.83 15.80
CA TYR A 72 -14.61 -12.43 16.19
C TYR A 72 -13.29 -11.67 16.00
N LEU A 73 -13.33 -10.50 15.37
CA LEU A 73 -12.21 -9.55 15.32
C LEU A 73 -12.50 -8.37 16.24
N VAL A 74 -11.59 -8.13 17.19
CA VAL A 74 -11.63 -6.93 18.02
C VAL A 74 -10.32 -6.17 17.90
N SER A 75 -10.42 -4.99 17.31
CA SER A 75 -9.25 -4.18 16.96
C SER A 75 -8.88 -3.18 18.05
N ASN A 76 -7.59 -2.86 18.11
CA ASN A 76 -7.02 -1.84 19.00
C ASN A 76 -7.31 -2.05 20.49
N VAL A 77 -7.24 -3.30 20.94
CA VAL A 77 -7.46 -3.66 22.34
C VAL A 77 -6.37 -3.14 23.27
N THR A 78 -6.78 -2.87 24.51
CA THR A 78 -5.92 -2.46 25.61
C THR A 78 -5.87 -3.54 26.70
N ASP A 79 -5.04 -3.36 27.72
CA ASP A 79 -4.94 -4.29 28.86
C ASP A 79 -6.29 -4.54 29.56
N LYS A 80 -7.31 -3.70 29.33
CA LYS A 80 -8.66 -3.82 29.92
C LYS A 80 -9.38 -5.10 29.52
N ILE A 81 -9.09 -5.66 28.34
CA ILE A 81 -9.76 -6.90 27.90
C ILE A 81 -9.41 -8.10 28.79
N LEU A 82 -8.25 -8.07 29.46
CA LEU A 82 -7.74 -9.21 30.23
C LEU A 82 -8.70 -9.64 31.34
N THR A 83 -9.45 -8.71 31.94
CA THR A 83 -10.41 -9.03 33.00
C THR A 83 -11.72 -9.63 32.48
N HIS A 84 -11.95 -9.64 31.17
CA HIS A 84 -13.19 -10.09 30.54
C HIS A 84 -12.99 -11.31 29.63
N LEU A 85 -11.76 -11.80 29.45
CA LEU A 85 -11.47 -12.96 28.60
C LEU A 85 -12.17 -14.23 29.08
N ASP A 86 -12.31 -14.42 30.39
CA ASP A 86 -12.97 -15.60 30.98
C ASP A 86 -14.49 -15.61 30.75
N GLN A 87 -15.08 -14.46 30.41
CA GLN A 87 -16.53 -14.33 30.13
C GLN A 87 -16.88 -14.69 28.69
N LEU A 88 -15.88 -14.95 27.85
CA LEU A 88 -16.07 -15.35 26.47
C LEU A 88 -16.26 -16.87 26.44
N GLU A 89 -17.45 -17.36 26.10
CA GLU A 89 -17.75 -18.81 26.15
C GLU A 89 -17.65 -19.51 24.79
N GLU A 90 -18.15 -18.89 23.71
CA GLU A 90 -18.17 -19.51 22.38
C GLU A 90 -17.39 -18.71 21.34
N GLY A 91 -16.82 -19.42 20.36
CA GLY A 91 -16.12 -18.84 19.22
C GLY A 91 -14.61 -18.69 19.37
N THR A 92 -14.01 -18.30 18.25
CA THR A 92 -12.59 -18.00 18.10
C THR A 92 -12.41 -16.48 18.04
N PHE A 93 -11.38 -15.96 18.69
CA PHE A 93 -11.19 -14.53 18.86
C PHE A 93 -9.84 -14.07 18.31
N ILE A 94 -9.86 -13.00 17.53
CA ILE A 94 -8.70 -12.29 17.05
C ILE A 94 -8.69 -10.91 17.70
N PHE A 95 -7.68 -10.66 18.51
CA PHE A 95 -7.42 -9.38 19.14
C PHE A 95 -6.23 -8.70 18.47
N THR A 96 -6.34 -7.41 18.18
CA THR A 96 -5.22 -6.66 17.57
C THR A 96 -4.82 -5.45 18.40
N SER A 97 -3.52 -5.14 18.45
CA SER A 97 -3.03 -3.94 19.13
C SER A 97 -1.76 -3.40 18.48
N GLU A 98 -1.86 -2.22 17.86
CA GLU A 98 -0.73 -1.53 17.20
C GLU A 98 0.31 -0.99 18.19
N LYS A 99 -0.18 -0.65 19.39
CA LYS A 99 0.64 -0.05 20.46
C LYS A 99 1.35 -1.12 21.29
N ALA A 100 0.87 -2.36 21.25
CA ALA A 100 1.47 -3.44 22.00
C ALA A 100 2.89 -3.76 21.49
N ARG A 101 3.76 -4.11 22.45
CA ARG A 101 5.15 -4.52 22.22
C ARG A 101 5.36 -5.89 22.86
N ALA A 102 6.45 -6.57 22.50
CA ALA A 102 6.74 -7.93 22.93
C ALA A 102 6.79 -8.16 24.46
N GLN A 103 7.01 -7.08 25.23
CA GLN A 103 7.05 -7.06 26.71
C GLN A 103 5.74 -6.61 27.36
N SER A 104 4.70 -6.27 26.57
CA SER A 104 3.42 -5.81 27.11
C SER A 104 2.69 -6.90 27.90
N LYS A 105 1.79 -6.47 28.79
CA LYS A 105 0.95 -7.38 29.59
C LYS A 105 0.11 -8.28 28.69
N LEU A 106 -0.50 -7.74 27.64
CA LEU A 106 -1.24 -8.51 26.63
C LEU A 106 -0.38 -9.62 26.01
N VAL A 107 0.81 -9.30 25.48
CA VAL A 107 1.69 -10.31 24.86
C VAL A 107 2.05 -11.39 25.88
N THR A 108 2.40 -11.00 27.10
CA THR A 108 2.78 -11.93 28.16
C THR A 108 1.63 -12.88 28.49
N HIS A 109 0.42 -12.35 28.65
CA HIS A 109 -0.79 -13.12 28.94
C HIS A 109 -1.11 -14.14 27.82
N PHE A 110 -1.27 -13.67 26.58
CA PHE A 110 -1.60 -14.54 25.44
C PHE A 110 -0.47 -15.52 25.08
N SER A 111 0.78 -15.21 25.41
CA SER A 111 1.88 -16.13 25.17
C SER A 111 1.99 -17.25 26.23
N ALA A 112 1.58 -16.98 27.47
CA ALA A 112 1.62 -17.96 28.57
C ALA A 112 0.48 -18.99 28.49
N SER A 113 -0.67 -18.60 27.94
CA SER A 113 -1.84 -19.49 27.83
C SER A 113 -1.66 -20.59 26.77
N PRO A 114 -2.07 -21.86 27.05
CA PRO A 114 -1.99 -22.97 26.12
C PRO A 114 -3.04 -22.91 25.00
N VAL A 115 -4.13 -22.15 25.23
CA VAL A 115 -5.24 -21.94 24.27
C VAL A 115 -5.08 -20.63 23.49
N SER A 116 -3.93 -19.96 23.63
CA SER A 116 -3.67 -18.67 23.04
C SER A 116 -2.38 -18.61 22.20
N LEU A 117 -2.42 -17.82 21.13
CA LEU A 117 -1.31 -17.57 20.25
C LEU A 117 -1.07 -16.07 20.10
N ALA A 118 0.08 -15.58 20.56
CA ALA A 118 0.53 -14.21 20.36
C ALA A 118 1.44 -14.13 19.13
N MET A 119 1.10 -13.27 18.17
CA MET A 119 1.76 -13.14 16.89
C MET A 119 2.31 -11.74 16.68
N ALA A 120 3.60 -11.67 16.36
CA ALA A 120 4.25 -10.43 16.01
C ALA A 120 4.04 -10.10 14.51
N ALA A 121 3.50 -8.92 14.24
CA ALA A 121 3.27 -8.37 12.92
C ALA A 121 4.30 -7.27 12.61
N TYR A 122 5.47 -7.72 12.19
CA TYR A 122 6.56 -6.87 11.70
C TYR A 122 6.73 -7.06 10.21
N ALA A 123 7.22 -6.01 9.53
CA ALA A 123 7.46 -6.03 8.10
C ALA A 123 8.28 -7.27 7.68
N SER A 124 7.70 -8.03 6.78
CA SER A 124 8.31 -9.23 6.21
C SER A 124 7.90 -9.33 4.74
N PRO A 125 8.83 -9.68 3.84
CA PRO A 125 8.50 -10.01 2.45
C PRO A 125 7.46 -11.12 2.37
N LEU A 126 6.81 -11.22 1.20
CA LEU A 126 5.92 -12.34 0.88
C LEU A 126 6.70 -13.66 0.88
N MET A 127 6.18 -14.66 1.58
CA MET A 127 6.80 -15.99 1.67
C MET A 127 6.19 -16.94 0.65
N THR A 128 6.93 -17.98 0.24
CA THR A 128 6.42 -18.99 -0.70
C THR A 128 5.17 -19.69 -0.17
N ALA A 129 5.19 -20.14 1.09
CA ALA A 129 4.03 -20.83 1.71
C ALA A 129 2.80 -19.93 1.79
N GLU A 130 3.00 -18.63 1.99
CA GLU A 130 1.91 -17.66 1.99
C GLU A 130 1.37 -17.41 0.58
N PHE A 131 2.26 -17.24 -0.40
CA PHE A 131 1.85 -17.10 -1.79
C PHE A 131 1.04 -18.32 -2.24
N GLU A 132 1.51 -19.53 -1.93
CA GLU A 132 0.79 -20.78 -2.22
C GLU A 132 -0.57 -20.85 -1.53
N PHE A 133 -0.65 -20.41 -0.27
CA PHE A 133 -1.91 -20.33 0.46
C PHE A 133 -2.89 -19.35 -0.20
N LEU A 134 -2.44 -18.17 -0.60
CA LEU A 134 -3.29 -17.15 -1.23
C LEU A 134 -3.73 -17.58 -2.64
N ALA A 135 -2.81 -18.16 -3.40
CA ALA A 135 -3.03 -18.65 -4.76
C ALA A 135 -3.73 -20.01 -4.81
N GLY A 136 -3.93 -20.69 -3.67
CA GLY A 136 -4.49 -22.04 -3.61
C GLY A 136 -5.87 -22.17 -4.27
N ASP A 137 -6.67 -21.09 -4.24
CA ASP A 137 -7.99 -21.04 -4.86
C ASP A 137 -7.93 -20.77 -6.38
N LEU A 138 -6.74 -20.53 -6.93
CA LEU A 138 -6.55 -20.14 -8.33
C LEU A 138 -5.90 -21.28 -9.13
N ASN A 139 -6.52 -21.62 -10.26
CA ASN A 139 -5.95 -22.56 -11.21
C ASN A 139 -4.86 -21.90 -12.07
N LEU A 140 -3.70 -21.61 -11.48
CA LEU A 140 -2.60 -20.94 -12.18
C LEU A 140 -1.55 -21.95 -12.67
N ALA A 141 -1.07 -21.76 -13.90
CA ALA A 141 0.09 -22.47 -14.41
C ALA A 141 1.34 -22.20 -13.54
N ILE A 142 2.16 -23.22 -13.33
CA ILE A 142 3.42 -23.15 -12.57
C ILE A 142 4.33 -21.97 -13.02
N PRO A 143 4.60 -21.76 -14.32
CA PRO A 143 5.44 -20.63 -14.75
C PRO A 143 4.83 -19.28 -14.35
N PHE A 144 3.50 -19.14 -14.41
CA PHE A 144 2.81 -17.91 -14.04
C PHE A 144 2.88 -17.64 -12.53
N LYS A 145 2.74 -18.68 -11.71
CA LYS A 145 2.93 -18.59 -10.25
C LYS A 145 4.31 -18.03 -9.90
N GLY A 146 5.36 -18.54 -10.54
CA GLY A 146 6.72 -18.05 -10.33
C GLY A 146 6.91 -16.58 -10.72
N LEU A 147 6.30 -16.15 -11.83
CA LEU A 147 6.32 -14.76 -12.27
C LEU A 147 5.58 -13.83 -11.29
N LEU A 148 4.38 -14.21 -10.86
CA LEU A 148 3.58 -13.46 -9.88
C LEU A 148 4.31 -13.31 -8.54
N PHE A 149 4.87 -14.41 -8.02
CA PHE A 149 5.62 -14.38 -6.77
C PHE A 149 6.81 -13.42 -6.84
N LYS A 150 7.54 -13.43 -7.96
CA LYS A 150 8.69 -12.56 -8.19
C LYS A 150 8.28 -11.08 -8.37
N ALA A 151 7.20 -10.82 -9.11
CA ALA A 151 6.72 -9.47 -9.39
C ALA A 151 6.20 -8.76 -8.13
N TYR A 152 5.50 -9.48 -7.25
CA TYR A 152 4.81 -8.89 -6.11
C TYR A 152 5.41 -9.26 -4.74
N GLN A 153 6.68 -9.67 -4.69
CA GLN A 153 7.34 -10.10 -3.44
C GLN A 153 7.27 -9.05 -2.32
N ASN A 154 7.25 -7.76 -2.69
CA ASN A 154 7.19 -6.63 -1.77
C ASN A 154 5.89 -5.81 -1.91
N ASP A 155 4.93 -6.27 -2.73
CA ASP A 155 3.68 -5.55 -3.01
C ASP A 155 2.48 -6.48 -2.79
N TYR A 156 2.14 -6.70 -1.51
CA TYR A 156 1.05 -7.57 -1.11
C TYR A 156 -0.31 -7.11 -1.66
N MET A 157 -0.56 -5.79 -1.66
CA MET A 157 -1.83 -5.24 -2.16
C MET A 157 -1.92 -5.38 -3.68
N GLY A 158 -0.82 -5.14 -4.41
CA GLY A 158 -0.74 -5.42 -5.84
C GLY A 158 -0.97 -6.89 -6.16
N LEU A 159 -0.45 -7.82 -5.33
CA LEU A 159 -0.71 -9.25 -5.50
C LEU A 159 -2.20 -9.59 -5.35
N LEU A 160 -2.87 -9.07 -4.32
CA LEU A 160 -4.30 -9.31 -4.11
C LEU A 160 -5.13 -8.78 -5.28
N ALA A 161 -4.83 -7.57 -5.74
CA ALA A 161 -5.47 -6.99 -6.92
C ALA A 161 -5.23 -7.84 -8.17
N ALA A 162 -4.01 -8.35 -8.36
CA ALA A 162 -3.69 -9.25 -9.46
C ALA A 162 -4.48 -10.57 -9.35
N PHE A 163 -4.64 -11.13 -8.16
CA PHE A 163 -5.46 -12.33 -7.94
C PHE A 163 -6.94 -12.10 -8.22
N GLU A 164 -7.51 -10.97 -7.81
CA GLU A 164 -8.89 -10.60 -8.18
C GLU A 164 -9.05 -10.45 -9.69
N LYS A 165 -8.08 -9.78 -10.33
CA LYS A 165 -8.02 -9.64 -11.79
C LYS A 165 -8.02 -11.01 -12.49
N ILE A 166 -7.27 -11.99 -11.97
CA ILE A 166 -7.27 -13.36 -12.50
C ILE A 166 -8.63 -14.05 -12.26
N LYS A 167 -9.24 -13.90 -11.08
CA LYS A 167 -10.59 -14.46 -10.82
C LYS A 167 -11.64 -13.92 -11.78
N LEU A 168 -11.51 -12.66 -12.17
CA LEU A 168 -12.44 -11.99 -13.09
C LEU A 168 -12.22 -12.39 -14.55
N TYR A 169 -10.96 -12.50 -14.99
CA TYR A 169 -10.64 -12.81 -16.39
C TYR A 169 -10.56 -14.30 -16.71
N GLY A 170 -10.39 -15.16 -15.69
CA GLY A 170 -10.18 -16.59 -15.88
C GLY A 170 -8.75 -16.91 -16.30
N ASP A 171 -8.58 -17.85 -17.23
CA ASP A 171 -7.27 -18.32 -17.67
C ASP A 171 -6.51 -17.25 -18.45
N VAL A 172 -5.32 -16.90 -17.96
CA VAL A 172 -4.39 -15.99 -18.65
C VAL A 172 -3.49 -16.82 -19.58
N PRO A 173 -3.48 -16.57 -20.90
CA PRO A 173 -2.58 -17.27 -21.81
C PRO A 173 -1.13 -16.84 -21.59
N GLU A 174 -0.18 -17.75 -21.78
CA GLU A 174 1.24 -17.50 -21.56
C GLU A 174 1.78 -16.30 -22.36
N SER A 175 1.28 -16.09 -23.58
CA SER A 175 1.61 -14.94 -24.42
C SER A 175 1.24 -13.59 -23.81
N ALA A 176 0.32 -13.56 -22.83
CA ALA A 176 -0.16 -12.35 -22.18
C ALA A 176 0.43 -12.13 -20.78
N TYR A 177 1.29 -13.02 -20.26
CA TYR A 177 1.84 -12.89 -18.90
C TYR A 177 2.58 -11.57 -18.68
N ALA A 178 3.42 -11.14 -19.63
CA ALA A 178 4.16 -9.88 -19.52
C ALA A 178 3.21 -8.68 -19.40
N SER A 179 2.28 -8.54 -20.35
CA SER A 179 1.26 -7.48 -20.33
C SER A 179 0.30 -7.56 -19.14
N PHE A 180 0.10 -8.75 -18.57
CA PHE A 180 -0.76 -8.92 -17.40
C PHE A 180 -0.12 -8.35 -16.14
N LEU A 181 1.19 -8.55 -16.01
CA LEU A 181 2.03 -8.13 -14.89
C LEU A 181 2.50 -6.66 -15.01
N GLU A 182 2.34 -6.05 -16.18
CA GLU A 182 2.50 -4.60 -16.33
C GLU A 182 1.52 -3.89 -15.39
N SER A 183 2.08 -3.31 -14.34
CA SER A 183 1.35 -2.56 -13.33
C SER A 183 0.64 -1.38 -13.99
N SER A 184 -0.67 -1.25 -13.77
CA SER A 184 -1.35 0.04 -13.95
C SER A 184 -0.91 0.96 -12.80
N THR A 185 0.30 1.50 -12.96
CA THR A 185 1.03 2.52 -12.18
C THR A 185 1.25 2.29 -10.67
N PRO A 186 2.46 1.86 -10.27
CA PRO A 186 3.04 2.12 -8.96
C PRO A 186 3.74 3.48 -8.97
N SER A 187 3.88 4.13 -7.82
CA SER A 187 4.48 5.47 -7.65
C SER A 187 5.88 5.67 -8.26
N ASP A 188 6.64 4.61 -8.51
CA ASP A 188 7.95 4.68 -9.14
C ASP A 188 7.87 5.02 -10.65
N ASP A 189 6.77 4.67 -11.33
CA ASP A 189 6.53 5.07 -12.73
C ASP A 189 6.30 6.58 -12.86
N LEU A 190 5.64 7.20 -11.86
CA LEU A 190 5.44 8.65 -11.85
C LEU A 190 6.75 9.41 -11.68
N GLN A 191 7.68 8.92 -10.84
CA GLN A 191 9.00 9.54 -10.73
C GLN A 191 9.83 9.34 -12.00
N ALA A 192 9.76 8.16 -12.61
CA ALA A 192 10.36 7.90 -13.92
C ALA A 192 9.78 8.83 -15.01
N LEU A 193 8.53 9.25 -14.86
CA LEU A 193 7.90 10.25 -15.72
C LEU A 193 8.33 11.69 -15.42
N ILE A 194 8.48 12.07 -14.15
CA ILE A 194 8.74 13.45 -13.72
C ILE A 194 10.22 13.83 -13.86
N HIS A 195 11.15 12.92 -13.54
CA HIS A 195 12.60 13.18 -13.59
C HIS A 195 13.08 13.72 -14.96
N PRO A 196 12.64 13.15 -16.10
CA PRO A 196 12.95 13.71 -17.42
C PRO A 196 12.55 15.18 -17.59
N PHE A 197 11.42 15.60 -17.01
CA PHE A 197 10.95 17.00 -17.06
C PHE A 197 11.87 17.90 -16.26
N LEU A 198 12.22 17.52 -15.03
CA LEU A 198 13.15 18.27 -14.18
C LEU A 198 14.52 18.46 -14.86
N LEU A 199 14.99 17.44 -15.59
CA LEU A 199 16.30 17.46 -16.26
C LEU A 199 16.28 18.08 -17.67
N LYS A 200 15.11 18.51 -18.17
CA LYS A 200 14.88 18.99 -19.54
C LYS A 200 15.31 17.97 -20.62
N ASN A 201 15.13 16.67 -20.37
CA ASN A 201 15.47 15.62 -21.33
C ASN A 201 14.30 15.33 -22.28
N LEU A 202 14.23 16.10 -23.37
CA LEU A 202 13.12 16.05 -24.35
C LEU A 202 12.87 14.65 -24.94
N LYS A 203 13.94 13.86 -25.20
CA LYS A 203 13.84 12.52 -25.80
C LYS A 203 13.18 11.52 -24.83
N THR A 204 13.53 11.60 -23.56
CA THR A 204 12.92 10.74 -22.54
C THR A 204 11.51 11.22 -22.21
N ILE A 205 11.27 12.53 -22.17
CA ILE A 205 9.92 13.11 -21.97
C ILE A 205 8.93 12.61 -23.02
N SER A 206 9.29 12.62 -24.32
CA SER A 206 8.37 12.17 -25.37
C SER A 206 8.02 10.69 -25.24
N THR A 207 8.98 9.87 -24.80
CA THR A 207 8.80 8.43 -24.59
C THR A 207 7.91 8.18 -23.37
N SER A 208 8.18 8.85 -22.25
CA SER A 208 7.39 8.76 -21.02
C SER A 208 5.97 9.29 -21.17
N LEU A 209 5.75 10.36 -21.96
CA LEU A 209 4.40 10.87 -22.22
C LEU A 209 3.54 9.89 -23.03
N ALA A 210 4.15 9.04 -23.85
CA ALA A 210 3.45 8.04 -24.66
C ALA A 210 2.91 6.87 -23.83
N THR A 211 3.44 6.65 -22.62
CA THR A 211 3.01 5.56 -21.72
C THR A 211 1.91 5.98 -20.75
N ILE A 212 1.50 7.25 -20.75
CA ILE A 212 0.46 7.75 -19.84
C ILE A 212 -0.93 7.30 -20.29
N SER A 213 -1.70 6.71 -19.37
CA SER A 213 -3.13 6.48 -19.56
C SER A 213 -3.94 7.78 -19.46
N ALA A 214 -5.04 7.87 -20.23
CA ALA A 214 -5.98 8.98 -20.12
C ALA A 214 -6.56 9.17 -18.70
N THR A 215 -6.63 8.10 -17.91
CA THR A 215 -7.10 8.13 -16.51
C THR A 215 -6.12 8.85 -15.57
N ASP A 216 -4.83 8.90 -15.94
CA ASP A 216 -3.76 9.31 -15.04
C ASP A 216 -3.31 10.76 -15.31
N LEU A 217 -3.94 11.43 -16.28
CA LEU A 217 -3.57 12.78 -16.73
C LEU A 217 -3.55 13.81 -15.58
N ILE A 218 -4.58 13.80 -14.74
CA ILE A 218 -4.68 14.72 -13.61
C ILE A 218 -3.61 14.40 -12.56
N LEU A 219 -3.33 13.12 -12.34
CA LEU A 219 -2.30 12.65 -11.41
C LEU A 219 -0.91 13.10 -11.87
N VAL A 220 -0.61 12.95 -13.16
CA VAL A 220 0.64 13.40 -13.78
C VAL A 220 0.80 14.92 -13.66
N LEU A 221 -0.24 15.69 -14.02
CA LEU A 221 -0.19 17.15 -13.94
C LEU A 221 0.05 17.64 -12.51
N ARG A 222 -0.64 17.07 -11.53
CA ARG A 222 -0.45 17.42 -10.11
C ARG A 222 0.94 17.03 -9.60
N SER A 223 1.46 15.89 -10.05
CA SER A 223 2.79 15.44 -9.64
C SER A 223 3.88 16.35 -10.24
N LEU A 224 3.75 16.74 -11.51
CA LEU A 224 4.61 17.76 -12.12
C LEU A 224 4.53 19.10 -11.39
N GLN A 225 3.31 19.60 -11.11
CA GLN A 225 3.12 20.85 -10.36
C GLN A 225 3.83 20.80 -9.01
N ARG A 226 3.65 19.71 -8.25
CA ARG A 226 4.29 19.52 -6.94
C ARG A 226 5.82 19.56 -7.05
N SER A 227 6.40 18.84 -8.01
CA SER A 227 7.84 18.84 -8.23
C SER A 227 8.39 20.22 -8.63
N PHE A 228 7.67 20.98 -9.46
CA PHE A 228 8.10 22.33 -9.84
C PHE A 228 7.85 23.38 -8.76
N GLN A 229 6.84 23.21 -7.89
CA GLN A 229 6.67 24.00 -6.67
C GLN A 229 7.84 23.77 -5.71
N THR A 230 8.21 22.51 -5.48
CA THR A 230 9.39 22.16 -4.70
C THR A 230 10.67 22.74 -5.31
N LEU A 231 10.83 22.68 -6.63
CA LEU A 231 11.98 23.31 -7.30
C LEU A 231 11.99 24.83 -7.12
N HIS A 232 10.83 25.49 -7.19
CA HIS A 232 10.68 26.92 -6.93
C HIS A 232 11.10 27.30 -5.50
N GLU A 233 10.66 26.54 -4.50
CA GLU A 233 11.04 26.74 -3.09
C GLU A 233 12.54 26.58 -2.85
N LEU A 234 13.21 25.77 -3.68
CA LEU A 234 14.65 25.53 -3.61
C LEU A 234 15.50 26.58 -4.33
N MET A 235 14.91 27.42 -5.20
CA MET A 235 15.63 28.44 -5.97
C MET A 235 16.48 29.41 -5.13
N PRO A 236 16.03 29.89 -3.94
CA PRO A 236 16.84 30.74 -3.07
C PRO A 236 18.15 30.08 -2.60
N TYR A 237 18.20 28.75 -2.60
CA TYR A 237 19.35 27.96 -2.15
C TYR A 237 20.26 27.50 -3.28
N LYS A 238 20.00 27.91 -4.53
CA LYS A 238 20.78 27.53 -5.72
C LYS A 238 22.29 27.72 -5.57
N ASN A 239 22.72 28.76 -4.85
CA ASN A 239 24.14 29.10 -4.65
C ASN A 239 24.70 28.61 -3.29
N LYS A 240 23.89 27.90 -2.48
CA LYS A 240 24.26 27.39 -1.15
C LYS A 240 23.65 25.99 -0.93
N PRO A 241 24.11 24.96 -1.65
CA PRO A 241 23.54 23.61 -1.57
C PRO A 241 23.65 23.00 -0.16
N ASP A 242 24.70 23.35 0.58
CA ASP A 242 24.94 22.88 1.96
C ASP A 242 23.98 23.47 3.00
N ALA A 243 23.24 24.53 2.64
CA ALA A 243 22.23 25.15 3.50
C ALA A 243 20.85 24.50 3.36
N ILE A 244 20.67 23.57 2.41
CA ILE A 244 19.36 22.94 2.15
C ILE A 244 19.11 21.85 3.18
N THR A 245 18.11 22.05 4.05
CA THR A 245 17.63 20.98 4.94
C THR A 245 16.53 20.17 4.24
N TRP A 246 16.93 19.23 3.37
CA TRP A 246 16.05 18.42 2.52
C TRP A 246 14.90 17.71 3.25
N MET A 247 15.12 17.31 4.51
CA MET A 247 14.13 16.65 5.36
C MET A 247 13.10 17.59 6.01
N LYS A 248 13.34 18.92 5.99
CA LYS A 248 12.40 19.92 6.54
C LYS A 248 11.49 20.52 5.48
N LEU A 249 11.67 20.16 4.21
CA LEU A 249 10.77 20.54 3.13
C LEU A 249 9.43 19.84 3.30
N THR A 250 8.38 20.45 2.75
CA THR A 250 7.03 19.91 2.80
C THR A 250 6.48 19.81 1.38
N PRO A 251 6.58 18.64 0.71
CA PRO A 251 7.04 17.35 1.25
C PRO A 251 8.56 17.21 1.38
N PRO A 252 9.04 16.31 2.26
CA PRO A 252 10.45 16.00 2.37
C PRO A 252 10.94 15.33 1.08
N ILE A 253 12.13 15.73 0.62
CA ILE A 253 12.78 15.10 -0.53
C ILE A 253 13.68 13.96 -0.03
N PHE A 254 13.38 12.74 -0.47
CA PHE A 254 14.16 11.56 -0.11
C PHE A 254 15.58 11.63 -0.68
N PHE A 255 16.54 11.01 0.01
CA PHE A 255 17.96 11.03 -0.37
C PHE A 255 18.21 10.63 -1.83
N LYS A 256 17.39 9.72 -2.38
CA LYS A 256 17.48 9.24 -3.76
C LYS A 256 17.18 10.30 -4.81
N ASP A 257 16.31 11.27 -4.50
CA ASP A 257 15.85 12.28 -5.45
C ASP A 257 16.62 13.61 -5.32
N GLN A 258 17.37 13.80 -4.24
CA GLN A 258 18.18 15.01 -3.99
C GLN A 258 19.13 15.36 -5.15
N PRO A 259 19.90 14.43 -5.76
CA PRO A 259 20.78 14.75 -6.87
C PRO A 259 20.04 15.31 -8.10
N ILE A 260 18.80 14.87 -8.31
CA ILE A 260 17.97 15.28 -9.44
C ILE A 260 17.49 16.71 -9.25
N TYR A 261 17.03 17.08 -8.05
CA TYR A 261 16.65 18.46 -7.73
C TYR A 261 17.86 19.41 -7.77
N GLN A 262 19.03 18.96 -7.31
CA GLN A 262 20.28 19.74 -7.46
C GLN A 262 20.62 20.00 -8.93
N ALA A 263 20.55 18.96 -9.78
CA ALA A 263 20.75 19.12 -11.21
C ALA A 263 19.70 20.04 -11.85
N ALA A 264 18.43 19.95 -11.42
CA ALA A 264 17.35 20.79 -11.93
C ALA A 264 17.55 22.27 -11.57
N LEU A 265 18.04 22.60 -10.36
CA LEU A 265 18.31 24.00 -9.96
C LEU A 265 19.29 24.70 -10.91
N SER A 266 20.25 23.96 -11.48
CA SER A 266 21.19 24.51 -12.46
C SER A 266 20.54 24.82 -13.82
N LYS A 267 19.49 24.08 -14.20
CA LYS A 267 18.87 24.07 -15.54
C LYS A 267 17.66 25.01 -15.68
N TRP A 268 17.07 25.44 -14.57
CA TRP A 268 15.84 26.24 -14.56
C TRP A 268 16.09 27.64 -13.98
N SER A 269 15.41 28.64 -14.55
CA SER A 269 15.27 29.98 -13.97
C SER A 269 13.95 30.09 -13.21
N ILE A 270 13.85 31.06 -12.31
CA ILE A 270 12.64 31.25 -11.50
C ILE A 270 11.44 31.68 -12.39
N GLU A 271 11.70 32.47 -13.43
CA GLU A 271 10.71 32.90 -14.42
C GLU A 271 10.20 31.71 -15.23
N GLN A 272 11.11 30.80 -15.64
CA GLN A 272 10.74 29.58 -16.36
C GLN A 272 9.88 28.64 -15.51
N ILE A 273 10.20 28.51 -14.21
CA ILE A 273 9.40 27.68 -13.29
C ILE A 273 8.01 28.28 -13.10
N LYS A 274 7.90 29.60 -12.90
CA LYS A 274 6.60 30.29 -12.76
C LYS A 274 5.73 30.13 -14.01
N ALA A 275 6.29 30.38 -15.20
CA ALA A 275 5.58 30.23 -16.46
C ALA A 275 5.13 28.77 -16.69
N LEU A 276 5.94 27.79 -16.30
CA LEU A 276 5.57 26.38 -16.39
C LEU A 276 4.45 26.03 -15.40
N LEU A 277 4.52 26.50 -14.15
CA LEU A 277 3.47 26.26 -13.15
C LEU A 277 2.12 26.84 -13.57
N GLU A 278 2.10 28.09 -14.05
CA GLU A 278 0.90 28.72 -14.62
C GLU A 278 0.34 27.91 -15.79
N SER A 279 1.23 27.41 -16.64
CA SER A 279 0.85 26.54 -17.76
C SER A 279 0.26 25.21 -17.31
N LEU A 280 0.85 24.57 -16.30
CA LEU A 280 0.35 23.30 -15.77
C LEU A 280 -1.04 23.47 -15.13
N LEU A 281 -1.29 24.61 -14.47
CA LEU A 281 -2.60 24.94 -13.93
C LEU A 281 -3.63 25.16 -15.05
N GLN A 282 -3.27 25.87 -16.12
CA GLN A 282 -4.13 26.02 -17.30
C GLN A 282 -4.44 24.66 -17.95
N LEU A 283 -3.45 23.77 -18.08
CA LEU A 283 -3.65 22.44 -18.63
C LEU A 283 -4.54 21.58 -17.73
N GLU A 284 -4.39 21.64 -16.40
CA GLU A 284 -5.28 20.95 -15.47
C GLU A 284 -6.73 21.45 -15.60
N TYR A 285 -6.93 22.76 -15.73
CA TYR A 285 -8.26 23.33 -15.99
C TYR A 285 -8.88 22.77 -17.27
N LYS A 286 -8.11 22.75 -18.38
CA LYS A 286 -8.59 22.24 -19.68
C LYS A 286 -8.90 20.74 -19.64
N VAL A 287 -8.10 19.95 -18.95
CA VAL A 287 -8.38 18.51 -18.76
C VAL A 287 -9.68 18.31 -17.99
N LYS A 288 -9.94 19.11 -16.95
CA LYS A 288 -11.14 19.00 -16.11
C LYS A 288 -12.43 19.47 -16.78
N TYR A 289 -12.37 20.57 -17.54
CA TYR A 289 -13.57 21.27 -18.00
C TYR A 289 -13.75 21.27 -19.53
N GLU A 290 -12.67 21.15 -20.31
CA GLU A 290 -12.69 21.25 -21.77
C GLU A 290 -12.44 19.90 -22.49
N ARG A 291 -12.32 18.79 -21.73
CA ARG A 291 -12.07 17.43 -22.23
C ARG A 291 -10.89 17.35 -23.22
N LEU A 292 -9.76 17.95 -22.85
CA LEU A 292 -8.54 17.91 -23.64
C LEU A 292 -8.05 16.46 -23.83
N SER A 293 -7.70 16.07 -25.06
CA SER A 293 -7.15 14.73 -25.33
C SER A 293 -5.68 14.60 -24.89
N LEU A 294 -5.24 13.38 -24.59
CA LEU A 294 -3.85 13.05 -24.24
C LEU A 294 -2.84 13.55 -25.29
N SER A 295 -3.19 13.43 -26.58
CA SER A 295 -2.35 13.89 -27.69
C SER A 295 -2.16 15.41 -27.73
N GLN A 296 -3.19 16.18 -27.36
CA GLN A 296 -3.12 17.63 -27.28
C GLN A 296 -2.35 18.07 -26.04
N LEU A 297 -2.52 17.36 -24.92
CA LEU A 297 -1.77 17.63 -23.69
C LEU A 297 -0.27 17.41 -23.88
N SER A 298 0.12 16.30 -24.49
CA SER A 298 1.55 15.98 -24.71
C SER A 298 2.21 17.00 -25.64
N GLN A 299 1.52 17.43 -26.70
CA GLN A 299 1.99 18.49 -27.59
C GLN A 299 2.16 19.83 -26.86
N GLU A 300 1.20 20.22 -26.02
CA GLU A 300 1.27 21.48 -25.26
C GLU A 300 2.35 21.44 -24.18
N LEU A 301 2.54 20.31 -23.49
CA LEU A 301 3.64 20.14 -22.54
C LEU A 301 5.00 20.23 -23.24
N MET A 302 5.17 19.54 -24.38
CA MET A 302 6.42 19.58 -25.15
C MET A 302 6.75 20.98 -25.66
N LYS A 303 5.78 21.70 -26.24
CA LYS A 303 5.98 23.08 -26.70
C LYS A 303 6.46 24.01 -25.59
N ARG A 304 5.95 23.83 -24.37
CA ARG A 304 6.26 24.72 -23.24
C ARG A 304 7.62 24.43 -22.62
N ILE A 305 8.07 23.18 -22.63
CA ILE A 305 9.42 22.80 -22.21
C ILE A 305 10.44 23.25 -23.27
N MET A 306 10.13 23.15 -24.55
CA MET A 306 11.00 23.66 -25.62
C MET A 306 11.18 25.19 -25.56
N LYS A 307 10.13 25.93 -25.17
CA LYS A 307 10.22 27.39 -24.94
C LYS A 307 11.04 27.77 -23.70
N SER A 308 11.25 26.85 -22.75
CA SER A 308 12.12 27.09 -21.59
C SER A 308 13.56 26.62 -21.81
N THR A 309 13.86 26.00 -22.95
CA THR A 309 15.23 25.64 -23.37
C THR A 309 15.89 26.66 -24.30
N ALA A 310 15.10 27.57 -24.89
CA ALA A 310 15.57 28.72 -25.67
C ALA A 310 15.78 29.93 -24.76
#